data_AF-W7QD60-F1
#
_entry.id   AF-W7QD60-F1
#
_cell.length_a   1.000
_cell.length_b   1.000
_cell.length_c   1.000
_cell.angle_alpha   90.00
_cell.angle_beta   90.00
_cell.angle_gamma   90.00
#
_symmetry.space_group_name_H-M   'P 1'
#
loop_
_entity.id
_entity.type
_entity.pdbx_description
1 polymer ?
#
loop_
_entity_poly.entity_id
_entity_poly.type
_entity_poly.pdbx_seq_one_letter_code
_entity_poly.pdbx_strand_id
1 'polypeptide(L)'
;MGFFSKLFGGDSSTQVSKISHPNQLKQGDVVNFCDSFALPELIRKQSYQVAKVNTYQFEHQVINEFVLQGGHHQQVFMSIESDDEEWLNLSIKLKRSQVGQLFDLEQFAEIFEEESQPELALQVEEPELNNWLAPVYFRQNYAQRGYFYDQDFRPNKPSLEEDDGSEPFDYFSLSNADESHSVEIEVWQDGDTDVLLSIHRPLTDIVDMYPGASRDQ
;
A
#
# COMPACT_ATOMS: atom_id res chain seq x y z
N MET A 1 34.48 24.45 -53.37
CA MET A 1 34.86 24.99 -52.04
C MET A 1 33.58 25.33 -51.30
N GLY A 2 33.36 24.71 -50.13
CA GLY A 2 32.33 25.06 -49.13
C GLY A 2 31.02 24.30 -49.29
N PHE A 3 30.81 23.07 -48.84
CA PHE A 3 30.93 22.43 -47.50
C PHE A 3 29.79 22.77 -46.52
N PHE A 4 28.85 21.82 -46.42
CA PHE A 4 28.10 21.35 -45.23
C PHE A 4 27.99 22.27 -44.00
N SER A 5 26.75 22.63 -43.63
CA SER A 5 26.39 22.77 -42.21
C SER A 5 24.97 22.24 -41.95
N LYS A 6 24.95 21.00 -41.46
CA LYS A 6 24.08 20.46 -40.40
C LYS A 6 22.67 21.07 -40.27
N LEU A 7 21.67 20.32 -40.73
CA LEU A 7 20.36 20.24 -40.09
C LEU A 7 19.93 18.76 -40.06
N PHE A 8 20.57 18.00 -39.17
CA PHE A 8 20.16 16.67 -38.74
C PHE A 8 20.19 16.64 -37.21
N GLY A 9 19.13 16.07 -36.63
CA GLY A 9 19.17 15.50 -35.28
C GLY A 9 18.87 16.48 -34.17
N GLY A 10 17.65 16.99 -34.12
CA GLY A 10 17.01 17.37 -32.87
C GLY A 10 16.05 16.26 -32.45
N ASP A 11 16.57 15.06 -32.16
CA ASP A 11 15.84 14.19 -31.24
C ASP A 11 15.89 14.91 -29.89
N SER A 12 14.86 15.72 -29.62
CA SER A 12 14.41 15.92 -28.26
C SER A 12 13.94 14.55 -27.78
N SER A 13 14.91 13.69 -27.46
CA SER A 13 14.68 12.59 -26.54
C SER A 13 14.18 13.27 -25.29
N THR A 14 12.86 13.25 -25.12
CA THR A 14 12.19 13.54 -23.87
C THR A 14 13.02 12.80 -22.83
N GLN A 15 13.72 13.54 -21.96
CA GLN A 15 14.45 12.91 -20.87
C GLN A 15 13.38 12.25 -20.02
N VAL A 16 13.15 10.97 -20.29
CA VAL A 16 12.27 10.11 -19.52
C VAL A 16 12.79 10.23 -18.09
N SER A 17 12.04 10.97 -17.27
CA SER A 17 12.49 11.34 -15.93
C SER A 17 12.67 10.06 -15.12
N LYS A 18 13.90 9.78 -14.71
CA LYS A 18 14.21 8.60 -13.90
C LYS A 18 13.47 8.73 -12.57
N ILE A 19 12.67 7.72 -12.23
CA ILE A 19 12.01 7.62 -10.94
C ILE A 19 13.05 7.14 -9.93
N SER A 20 13.37 7.98 -8.95
CA SER A 20 14.40 7.69 -7.95
C SER A 20 13.82 7.30 -6.60
N HIS A 21 12.53 7.57 -6.37
CA HIS A 21 11.86 7.32 -5.11
C HIS A 21 10.42 6.81 -5.34
N PRO A 22 9.89 5.87 -4.54
CA PRO A 22 8.52 5.39 -4.68
C PRO A 22 7.46 6.49 -4.54
N ASN A 23 7.70 7.51 -3.71
CA ASN A 23 6.83 8.70 -3.62
C ASN A 23 6.74 9.53 -4.92
N GLN A 24 7.53 9.24 -5.94
CA GLN A 24 7.42 9.88 -7.26
C GLN A 24 6.59 9.07 -8.25
N LEU A 25 6.17 7.85 -7.89
CA LEU A 25 5.36 7.01 -8.74
C LEU A 25 4.01 7.68 -9.02
N LYS A 26 3.54 7.47 -10.24
CA LYS A 26 2.26 7.92 -10.77
C LYS A 26 1.56 6.75 -11.42
N GLN A 27 0.27 6.91 -11.67
CA GLN A 27 -0.50 5.97 -12.47
C GLN A 27 0.22 5.67 -13.80
N GLY A 28 0.32 4.38 -14.11
CA GLY A 28 0.97 3.86 -15.31
C GLY A 28 2.44 3.49 -15.12
N ASP A 29 3.12 3.99 -14.08
CA ASP A 29 4.51 3.65 -13.77
C ASP A 29 4.67 2.21 -13.33
N VAL A 30 5.89 1.69 -13.41
CA VAL A 30 6.22 0.31 -13.08
C VAL A 30 7.18 0.25 -11.89
N VAL A 31 6.93 -0.68 -10.98
CA VAL A 31 7.78 -0.99 -9.82
C VAL A 31 8.25 -2.44 -9.92
N ASN A 32 9.54 -2.66 -9.71
CA ASN A 32 10.14 -3.98 -9.68
C ASN A 32 10.64 -4.33 -8.29
N PHE A 33 10.30 -5.53 -7.81
CA PHE A 33 10.72 -6.04 -6.52
C PHE A 33 11.89 -7.01 -6.62
N CYS A 34 12.68 -7.08 -5.55
CA CYS A 34 13.87 -7.92 -5.46
C CYS A 34 13.52 -9.42 -5.28
N ASP A 35 14.57 -10.24 -5.25
CA ASP A 35 14.50 -11.69 -4.99
C ASP A 35 14.69 -12.04 -3.49
N SER A 36 14.23 -11.19 -2.58
CA SER A 36 14.34 -11.46 -1.16
C SER A 36 13.40 -12.61 -0.75
N PHE A 37 13.92 -13.55 0.03
CA PHE A 37 13.10 -14.61 0.65
C PHE A 37 12.16 -14.09 1.73
N ALA A 38 12.37 -12.86 2.22
CA ALA A 38 11.47 -12.21 3.15
C ALA A 38 10.25 -11.59 2.45
N LEU A 39 10.26 -11.49 1.12
CA LEU A 39 9.06 -11.10 0.36
C LEU A 39 8.17 -12.33 0.11
N PRO A 40 6.84 -12.17 0.21
CA PRO A 40 5.89 -13.19 -0.23
C PRO A 40 6.05 -13.51 -1.72
N GLU A 41 5.68 -14.74 -2.12
CA GLU A 41 5.79 -15.18 -3.51
C GLU A 41 5.04 -14.25 -4.49
N LEU A 42 3.92 -13.69 -4.04
CA LEU A 42 3.13 -12.72 -4.78
C LEU A 42 3.95 -11.47 -5.17
N ILE A 43 4.93 -11.07 -4.36
CA ILE A 43 5.73 -9.84 -4.57
C ILE A 43 7.11 -10.16 -5.13
N ARG A 44 7.71 -11.24 -4.65
CA ARG A 44 9.10 -11.61 -4.90
C ARG A 44 9.37 -11.76 -6.40
N LYS A 45 10.40 -11.07 -6.90
CA LYS A 45 10.79 -11.02 -8.33
C LYS A 45 9.68 -10.57 -9.28
N GLN A 46 8.62 -9.95 -8.78
CA GLN A 46 7.51 -9.50 -9.63
C GLN A 46 7.67 -8.03 -10.04
N SER A 47 7.05 -7.72 -11.16
CA SER A 47 6.87 -6.37 -11.68
C SER A 47 5.40 -6.00 -11.62
N TYR A 48 5.13 -4.79 -11.14
CA TYR A 48 3.78 -4.26 -11.00
C TYR A 48 3.66 -2.93 -11.73
N GLN A 49 2.52 -2.71 -12.37
CA GLN A 49 2.12 -1.39 -12.85
C GLN A 49 1.26 -0.70 -11.80
N VAL A 50 1.49 0.59 -11.56
CA VAL A 50 0.64 1.42 -10.69
C VAL A 50 -0.67 1.67 -11.44
N ALA A 51 -1.74 1.02 -11.02
CA ALA A 51 -3.06 1.16 -11.61
C ALA A 51 -3.76 2.44 -11.17
N LYS A 52 -3.57 2.83 -9.90
CA LYS A 52 -4.13 4.04 -9.29
C LYS A 52 -3.21 4.55 -8.18
N VAL A 53 -3.38 5.83 -7.84
CA VAL A 53 -2.84 6.41 -6.61
C VAL A 53 -3.99 7.05 -5.86
N ASN A 54 -4.23 6.57 -4.65
CA ASN A 54 -5.26 7.04 -3.75
C ASN A 54 -4.62 7.86 -2.62
N THR A 55 -5.46 8.58 -1.88
CA THR A 55 -5.02 9.37 -0.72
C THR A 55 -5.88 9.02 0.49
N TYR A 56 -5.22 8.61 1.58
CA TYR A 56 -5.83 8.50 2.90
C TYR A 56 -5.43 9.73 3.72
N GLN A 57 -6.40 10.33 4.39
CA GLN A 57 -6.19 11.45 5.29
C GLN A 57 -6.68 11.09 6.69
N PHE A 58 -5.80 11.27 7.66
CA PHE A 58 -6.09 11.21 9.08
C PHE A 58 -5.83 12.58 9.70
N GLU A 59 -6.12 12.73 10.99
CA GLU A 59 -5.99 14.03 11.69
C GLU A 59 -4.60 14.67 11.57
N HIS A 60 -3.54 13.87 11.57
CA HIS A 60 -2.15 14.36 11.59
C HIS A 60 -1.28 13.82 10.43
N GLN A 61 -1.84 13.00 9.55
CA GLN A 61 -1.07 12.35 8.48
C GLN A 61 -1.88 12.24 7.19
N VAL A 62 -1.17 12.29 6.06
CA VAL A 62 -1.72 12.02 4.73
C VAL A 62 -0.84 10.95 4.11
N ILE A 63 -1.45 9.84 3.71
CA ILE A 63 -0.77 8.67 3.16
C ILE A 63 -1.23 8.49 1.72
N ASN A 64 -0.27 8.22 0.83
CA ASN A 64 -0.57 7.84 -0.54
C ASN A 64 -0.50 6.33 -0.69
N GLU A 65 -1.57 5.75 -1.19
CA GLU A 65 -1.66 4.34 -1.52
C GLU A 65 -1.51 4.17 -3.03
N PHE A 66 -0.59 3.31 -3.43
CA PHE A 66 -0.38 2.90 -4.80
C PHE A 66 -1.03 1.55 -4.99
N VAL A 67 -2.05 1.53 -5.84
CA VAL A 67 -2.73 0.29 -6.21
C VAL A 67 -1.89 -0.40 -7.29
N LEU A 68 -1.31 -1.53 -6.96
CA LEU A 68 -0.40 -2.27 -7.83
C LEU A 68 -1.13 -3.39 -8.57
N GLN A 69 -0.98 -3.40 -9.89
CA GLN A 69 -1.54 -4.40 -10.78
C GLN A 69 -0.42 -5.22 -11.43
N GLY A 70 -0.41 -6.52 -11.13
CA GLY A 70 0.54 -7.49 -11.66
C GLY A 70 -0.13 -8.54 -12.55
N GLY A 71 0.55 -9.66 -12.79
CA GLY A 71 0.00 -10.80 -13.54
C GLY A 71 -0.96 -11.68 -12.75
N HIS A 72 -1.10 -11.45 -11.44
CA HIS A 72 -1.96 -12.22 -10.55
C HIS A 72 -3.34 -11.57 -10.36
N HIS A 73 -4.33 -12.34 -9.93
CA HIS A 73 -5.67 -11.83 -9.65
C HIS A 73 -5.75 -11.05 -8.32
N GLN A 74 -4.84 -11.33 -7.39
CA GLN A 74 -4.77 -10.62 -6.12
C GLN A 74 -4.15 -9.24 -6.34
N GLN A 75 -4.88 -8.21 -5.91
CA GLN A 75 -4.39 -6.84 -5.90
C GLN A 75 -3.47 -6.61 -4.70
N VAL A 76 -2.40 -5.86 -4.94
CA VAL A 76 -1.43 -5.45 -3.92
C VAL A 76 -1.55 -3.94 -3.76
N PHE A 77 -1.57 -3.50 -2.51
CA PHE A 77 -1.53 -2.10 -2.15
C PHE A 77 -0.15 -1.79 -1.59
N MET A 78 0.33 -0.60 -1.86
CA MET A 78 1.64 -0.16 -1.41
C MET A 78 1.52 1.24 -0.86
N SER A 79 2.11 1.52 0.29
CA SER A 79 2.28 2.89 0.79
C SER A 79 3.69 3.05 1.35
N ILE A 80 4.08 4.30 1.56
CA ILE A 80 5.36 4.64 2.17
C ILE A 80 5.05 5.36 3.46
N GLU A 81 5.57 4.81 4.55
CA GLU A 81 5.48 5.41 5.87
C GLU A 81 6.82 6.04 6.22
N SER A 82 6.78 7.23 6.81
CA SER A 82 7.96 8.00 7.17
C SER A 82 7.77 8.56 8.57
N ASP A 83 8.49 7.97 9.52
CA ASP A 83 8.65 8.51 10.87
C ASP A 83 10.12 8.92 11.06
N ASP A 84 10.97 8.00 11.53
CA ASP A 84 12.43 8.18 11.60
C ASP A 84 13.17 7.66 10.34
N GLU A 85 12.70 6.53 9.81
CA GLU A 85 13.16 5.91 8.58
C GLU A 85 11.97 5.68 7.65
N GLU A 86 12.21 5.65 6.34
CA GLU A 86 11.13 5.33 5.38
C GLU A 86 10.99 3.83 5.20
N TRP A 87 9.77 3.35 5.38
CA TRP A 87 9.39 1.95 5.23
C TRP A 87 8.36 1.78 4.13
N LEU A 88 8.41 0.62 3.50
CA LEU A 88 7.45 0.16 2.52
C LEU A 88 6.39 -0.67 3.22
N ASN A 89 5.14 -0.23 3.16
CA ASN A 89 4.00 -1.03 3.60
C ASN A 89 3.40 -1.67 2.36
N LEU A 90 3.44 -2.99 2.30
CA LEU A 90 2.78 -3.78 1.25
C LEU A 90 1.60 -4.48 1.88
N SER A 91 0.45 -4.45 1.21
CA SER A 91 -0.79 -4.97 1.78
C SER A 91 -1.60 -5.76 0.76
N ILE A 92 -2.35 -6.74 1.25
CA ILE A 92 -3.35 -7.49 0.48
C ILE A 92 -4.67 -7.53 1.25
N LYS A 93 -5.77 -7.35 0.53
CA LYS A 93 -7.11 -7.44 1.09
C LYS A 93 -7.55 -8.90 1.23
N LEU A 94 -8.04 -9.26 2.41
CA LEU A 94 -8.62 -10.56 2.70
C LEU A 94 -10.11 -10.58 2.38
N LYS A 95 -10.59 -11.74 1.92
CA LYS A 95 -12.03 -12.02 1.86
C LYS A 95 -12.53 -12.36 3.25
N ARG A 96 -13.80 -12.06 3.52
CA ARG A 96 -14.48 -12.46 4.78
C ARG A 96 -14.32 -13.94 5.12
N SER A 97 -14.35 -14.82 4.11
CA SER A 97 -14.13 -16.26 4.31
C SER A 97 -12.71 -16.58 4.78
N GLN A 98 -11.70 -15.83 4.33
CA GLN A 98 -10.31 -15.99 4.78
C GLN A 98 -10.15 -15.47 6.21
N VAL A 99 -10.76 -14.34 6.56
CA VAL A 99 -10.72 -13.81 7.93
C VAL A 99 -11.24 -14.85 8.94
N GLY A 100 -12.40 -15.45 8.69
CA GLY A 100 -12.95 -16.49 9.58
C GLY A 100 -12.26 -17.86 9.50
N GLN A 101 -11.31 -18.04 8.59
CA GLN A 101 -10.43 -19.23 8.56
C GLN A 101 -9.12 -18.98 9.30
N LEU A 102 -8.59 -17.76 9.21
CA LEU A 102 -7.32 -17.38 9.81
C LEU A 102 -7.47 -17.06 11.30
N PHE A 103 -8.58 -16.45 11.71
CA PHE A 103 -8.75 -15.90 13.05
C PHE A 103 -10.01 -16.42 13.72
N ASP A 104 -9.95 -16.47 15.05
CA ASP A 104 -11.13 -16.68 15.87
C ASP A 104 -12.06 -15.46 15.77
N LEU A 105 -13.34 -15.67 15.46
CA LEU A 105 -14.28 -14.57 15.27
C LEU A 105 -14.67 -13.88 16.59
N GLU A 106 -14.56 -14.55 17.74
CA GLU A 106 -14.80 -13.92 19.03
C GLU A 106 -13.61 -12.99 19.35
N GLN A 107 -12.37 -13.45 19.18
CA GLN A 107 -11.18 -12.60 19.31
C GLN A 107 -11.18 -11.43 18.31
N PHE A 108 -11.61 -11.68 17.08
CA PHE A 108 -11.70 -10.64 16.06
C PHE A 108 -12.73 -9.57 16.44
N ALA A 109 -13.86 -9.96 17.06
CA ALA A 109 -14.86 -9.00 17.53
C ALA A 109 -14.33 -8.11 18.67
N GLU A 110 -13.46 -8.63 19.54
CA GLU A 110 -12.85 -7.84 20.63
C GLU A 110 -12.02 -6.65 20.13
N ILE A 111 -11.59 -6.65 18.87
CA ILE A 111 -10.84 -5.53 18.27
C ILE A 111 -11.61 -4.22 18.34
N PHE A 112 -12.94 -4.30 18.19
CA PHE A 112 -13.84 -3.16 18.15
C PHE A 112 -14.30 -2.69 19.55
N GLU A 113 -13.92 -3.41 20.60
CA GLU A 113 -14.26 -3.04 21.99
C GLU A 113 -13.20 -2.08 22.57
N GLU A 114 -13.62 -0.89 23.04
CA GLU A 114 -12.69 0.17 23.48
C GLU A 114 -11.83 -0.27 24.66
N GLU A 115 -12.44 -0.89 25.67
CA GLU A 115 -11.76 -1.27 26.93
C GLU A 115 -11.00 -2.60 26.86
N SER A 116 -10.98 -3.28 25.71
CA SER A 116 -10.28 -4.55 25.53
C SER A 116 -8.78 -4.35 25.23
N GLN A 117 -8.00 -5.42 25.35
CA GLN A 117 -6.64 -5.51 24.81
C GLN A 117 -6.58 -6.78 23.95
N PRO A 118 -7.08 -6.72 22.72
CA PRO A 118 -7.29 -7.91 21.91
C PRO A 118 -5.93 -8.52 21.54
N GLU A 119 -5.85 -9.83 21.72
CA GLU A 119 -4.77 -10.68 21.20
C GLU A 119 -5.35 -11.51 20.07
N LEU A 120 -4.97 -11.20 18.84
CA LEU A 120 -5.48 -11.90 17.66
C LEU A 120 -4.49 -12.98 17.24
N ALA A 121 -4.79 -14.22 17.57
CA ALA A 121 -3.93 -15.36 17.27
C ALA A 121 -4.31 -16.02 15.93
N LEU A 122 -3.30 -16.43 15.16
CA LEU A 122 -3.50 -17.23 13.95
C LEU A 122 -3.97 -18.64 14.32
N GLN A 123 -5.11 -19.07 13.78
CA GLN A 123 -5.65 -20.42 14.03
C GLN A 123 -5.01 -21.49 13.15
N VAL A 124 -4.75 -21.16 11.89
CA VAL A 124 -4.31 -22.10 10.85
C VAL A 124 -3.24 -21.44 9.98
N GLU A 125 -2.20 -22.21 9.65
CA GLU A 125 -1.25 -21.80 8.62
C GLU A 125 -1.92 -21.90 7.25
N GLU A 126 -1.96 -20.79 6.51
CA GLU A 126 -2.46 -20.77 5.14
C GLU A 126 -1.29 -20.62 4.16
N PRO A 127 -0.89 -21.67 3.42
CA PRO A 127 0.30 -21.63 2.58
C PRO A 127 0.27 -20.55 1.51
N GLU A 128 -0.90 -20.18 0.99
CA GLU A 128 -1.06 -19.11 0.00
C GLU A 128 -0.78 -17.71 0.57
N LEU A 129 -0.92 -17.55 1.88
CA LEU A 129 -0.66 -16.31 2.62
C LEU A 129 0.66 -16.39 3.41
N ASN A 130 1.50 -17.36 3.10
CA ASN A 130 2.79 -17.50 3.75
C ASN A 130 3.63 -16.22 3.53
N ASN A 131 4.38 -15.81 4.56
CA ASN A 131 5.09 -14.54 4.65
C ASN A 131 4.21 -13.27 4.68
N TRP A 132 2.88 -13.38 4.71
CA TRP A 132 1.97 -12.26 5.06
C TRP A 132 1.48 -12.35 6.50
N LEU A 133 1.73 -13.47 7.18
CA LEU A 133 1.14 -13.81 8.46
C LEU A 133 2.21 -13.84 9.56
N ALA A 134 1.83 -13.33 10.73
CA ALA A 134 2.53 -13.53 11.99
C ALA A 134 1.66 -14.41 12.92
N PRO A 135 2.27 -15.08 13.92
CA PRO A 135 1.53 -15.97 14.82
C PRO A 135 0.48 -15.25 15.69
N VAL A 136 0.74 -13.99 16.06
CA VAL A 136 -0.10 -13.21 16.96
C VAL A 136 0.06 -11.71 16.68
N TYR A 137 -1.03 -10.98 16.85
CA TYR A 137 -1.10 -9.53 16.67
C TYR A 137 -1.73 -8.85 17.88
N PHE A 138 -1.29 -7.64 18.17
CA PHE A 138 -1.73 -6.81 19.28
C PHE A 138 -2.17 -5.44 18.76
N ARG A 139 -3.26 -4.90 19.28
CA ARG A 139 -3.81 -3.61 18.82
C ARG A 139 -2.84 -2.46 19.03
N GLN A 140 -2.65 -1.68 17.97
CA GLN A 140 -1.87 -0.44 17.95
C GLN A 140 -2.80 0.77 17.85
N ASN A 141 -3.75 0.76 16.91
CA ASN A 141 -4.74 1.83 16.73
C ASN A 141 -6.16 1.33 16.98
N TYR A 142 -6.96 2.18 17.62
CA TYR A 142 -8.37 1.93 17.90
C TYR A 142 -9.23 3.06 17.34
N ALA A 143 -10.18 2.72 16.46
CA ALA A 143 -11.20 3.62 15.92
C ALA A 143 -10.66 5.00 15.48
N GLN A 144 -9.52 5.00 14.80
CA GLN A 144 -8.92 6.23 14.29
C GLN A 144 -9.73 6.72 13.08
N ARG A 145 -10.31 7.90 13.17
CA ARG A 145 -11.08 8.47 12.05
C ARG A 145 -10.16 8.81 10.88
N GLY A 146 -10.50 8.31 9.70
CA GLY A 146 -9.86 8.62 8.44
C GLY A 146 -10.84 9.00 7.32
N TYR A 147 -10.30 9.55 6.24
CA TYR A 147 -11.01 9.90 5.02
C TYR A 147 -10.24 9.36 3.82
N PHE A 148 -10.89 8.54 3.00
CA PHE A 148 -10.34 7.97 1.78
C PHE A 148 -10.73 8.80 0.56
N TYR A 149 -9.79 8.97 -0.36
CA TYR A 149 -10.00 9.62 -1.65
C TYR A 149 -9.44 8.74 -2.77
N ASP A 150 -10.28 8.37 -3.75
CA ASP A 150 -9.87 7.73 -5.02
C ASP A 150 -9.20 8.76 -5.97
N GLN A 151 -8.21 9.49 -5.45
CA GLN A 151 -7.50 10.57 -6.13
C GLN A 151 -6.08 10.77 -5.57
N ASP A 152 -5.13 11.08 -6.44
CA ASP A 152 -3.79 11.54 -6.08
C ASP A 152 -3.80 13.06 -5.83
N PHE A 153 -3.65 13.47 -4.56
CA PHE A 153 -3.62 14.89 -4.21
C PHE A 153 -2.24 15.53 -4.36
N ARG A 154 -1.17 14.77 -4.58
CA ARG A 154 0.20 15.30 -4.54
C ARG A 154 0.47 16.29 -5.69
N PRO A 155 1.30 17.33 -5.44
CA PRO A 155 1.98 17.66 -4.18
C PRO A 155 1.10 18.43 -3.18
N ASN A 156 -0.18 18.64 -3.49
CA ASN A 156 -1.14 19.26 -2.58
C ASN A 156 -1.64 18.24 -1.55
N LYS A 157 -2.53 18.69 -0.67
CA LYS A 157 -3.24 17.86 0.30
C LYS A 157 -4.75 18.05 0.13
N PRO A 158 -5.58 17.08 0.53
CA PRO A 158 -7.02 17.29 0.65
C PRO A 158 -7.36 18.44 1.60
N SER A 159 -8.61 18.88 1.57
CA SER A 159 -9.13 19.86 2.53
C SER A 159 -8.97 19.35 3.96
N LEU A 160 -8.80 20.25 4.93
CA LEU A 160 -8.86 19.88 6.36
C LEU A 160 -10.30 19.74 6.86
N GLU A 161 -11.26 20.27 6.09
CA GLU A 161 -12.69 20.14 6.36
C GLU A 161 -13.24 18.96 5.55
N GLU A 162 -14.19 18.23 6.14
CA GLU A 162 -14.92 17.16 5.46
C GLU A 162 -15.54 17.69 4.17
N ASP A 163 -15.28 17.00 3.06
CA ASP A 163 -15.81 17.33 1.75
C ASP A 163 -16.55 16.12 1.14
N ASP A 164 -17.45 16.42 0.18
CA ASP A 164 -18.24 15.41 -0.53
C ASP A 164 -17.40 14.49 -1.43
N GLY A 165 -16.10 14.74 -1.56
CA GLY A 165 -15.17 13.95 -2.37
C GLY A 165 -14.46 12.85 -1.59
N SER A 166 -14.79 12.69 -0.30
CA SER A 166 -14.15 11.76 0.61
C SER A 166 -15.10 10.66 1.09
N GLU A 167 -14.54 9.49 1.38
CA GLU A 167 -15.24 8.39 2.03
C GLU A 167 -14.68 8.22 3.45
N PRO A 168 -15.40 8.67 4.49
CA PRO A 168 -14.97 8.52 5.87
C PRO A 168 -15.05 7.07 6.35
N PHE A 169 -14.09 6.69 7.19
CA PHE A 169 -13.99 5.35 7.78
C PHE A 169 -13.35 5.41 9.18
N ASP A 170 -13.57 4.37 9.97
CA ASP A 170 -12.86 4.14 11.22
C ASP A 170 -11.79 3.06 11.03
N TYR A 171 -10.56 3.41 11.36
CA TYR A 171 -9.38 2.57 11.18
C TYR A 171 -8.97 1.88 12.49
N PHE A 172 -8.66 0.59 12.38
CA PHE A 172 -8.08 -0.21 13.45
C PHE A 172 -6.84 -0.89 12.90
N SER A 173 -5.79 -0.98 13.71
CA SER A 173 -4.61 -1.75 13.33
C SER A 173 -4.12 -2.60 14.49
N LEU A 174 -3.65 -3.78 14.15
CA LEU A 174 -2.93 -4.67 15.03
C LEU A 174 -1.59 -5.00 14.38
N SER A 175 -0.54 -5.08 15.19
CA SER A 175 0.80 -5.43 14.71
C SER A 175 1.36 -6.56 15.56
N ASN A 176 2.23 -7.37 14.98
CA ASN A 176 2.98 -8.35 15.75
C ASN A 176 4.07 -7.66 16.60
N ALA A 177 4.71 -8.43 17.48
CA ALA A 177 5.61 -7.87 18.49
C ALA A 177 6.87 -7.16 17.95
N ASP A 178 7.27 -7.42 16.70
CA ASP A 178 8.40 -6.75 16.04
C ASP A 178 7.95 -5.76 14.95
N GLU A 179 6.65 -5.47 14.87
CA GLU A 179 6.04 -4.52 13.94
C GLU A 179 6.35 -4.81 12.46
N SER A 180 6.71 -6.05 12.12
CA SER A 180 7.00 -6.44 10.73
C SER A 180 5.76 -6.88 9.96
N HIS A 181 4.68 -7.24 10.66
CA HIS A 181 3.41 -7.64 10.08
C HIS A 181 2.25 -6.97 10.81
N SER A 182 1.24 -6.57 10.05
CA SER A 182 0.04 -5.95 10.60
C SER A 182 -1.25 -6.52 10.00
N VAL A 183 -2.31 -6.48 10.80
CA VAL A 183 -3.69 -6.64 10.37
C VAL A 183 -4.34 -5.27 10.46
N GLU A 184 -4.75 -4.74 9.32
CA GLU A 184 -5.39 -3.43 9.22
C GLU A 184 -6.86 -3.61 8.88
N ILE A 185 -7.71 -2.82 9.52
CA ILE A 185 -9.17 -2.95 9.40
C ILE A 185 -9.76 -1.57 9.17
N GLU A 186 -10.57 -1.46 8.13
CA GLU A 186 -11.28 -0.25 7.76
C GLU A 186 -12.77 -0.52 7.85
N VAL A 187 -13.46 0.25 8.70
CA VAL A 187 -14.92 0.18 8.85
C VAL A 187 -15.54 1.39 8.18
N TRP A 188 -16.24 1.15 7.07
CA TRP A 188 -16.85 2.17 6.24
C TRP A 188 -18.22 2.60 6.77
N GLN A 189 -18.70 3.79 6.36
CA GLN A 189 -19.97 4.34 6.84
C GLN A 189 -21.21 3.49 6.50
N ASP A 190 -21.16 2.71 5.42
CA ASP A 190 -22.23 1.79 5.03
C ASP A 190 -22.22 0.48 5.84
N GLY A 191 -21.23 0.31 6.71
CA GLY A 191 -21.03 -0.87 7.55
C GLY A 191 -20.20 -1.96 6.87
N ASP A 192 -19.68 -1.74 5.66
CA ASP A 192 -18.71 -2.64 5.07
C ASP A 192 -17.40 -2.59 5.86
N THR A 193 -16.70 -3.72 5.88
CA THR A 193 -15.46 -3.88 6.64
C THR A 193 -14.42 -4.53 5.76
N ASP A 194 -13.31 -3.82 5.59
CA ASP A 194 -12.15 -4.32 4.87
C ASP A 194 -11.08 -4.75 5.85
N VAL A 195 -10.45 -5.88 5.55
CA VAL A 195 -9.37 -6.42 6.38
C VAL A 195 -8.18 -6.68 5.48
N LEU A 196 -7.05 -6.11 5.83
CA LEU A 196 -5.80 -6.20 5.09
C LEU A 196 -4.74 -6.90 5.93
N LEU A 197 -3.93 -7.73 5.27
CA LEU A 197 -2.64 -8.17 5.81
C LEU A 197 -1.57 -7.26 5.22
N SER A 198 -0.74 -6.71 6.09
CA SER A 198 0.35 -5.81 5.70
C SER A 198 1.69 -6.34 6.19
N ILE A 199 2.73 -6.12 5.39
CA ILE A 199 4.13 -6.36 5.76
C ILE A 199 4.93 -5.07 5.62
N HIS A 200 5.82 -4.85 6.58
CA HIS A 200 6.67 -3.67 6.66
C HIS A 200 8.08 -4.04 6.21
N ARG A 201 8.52 -3.43 5.10
CA ARG A 201 9.74 -3.82 4.36
C ARG A 201 10.63 -2.61 4.10
N PRO A 202 11.96 -2.78 4.00
CA PRO A 202 12.83 -1.67 3.63
C PRO A 202 12.60 -1.27 2.17
N LEU A 203 12.74 0.02 1.85
CA LEU A 203 12.64 0.53 0.47
C LEU A 203 13.62 -0.18 -0.50
N THR A 204 14.71 -0.75 -0.01
CA THR A 204 15.68 -1.53 -0.80
C THR A 204 15.10 -2.79 -1.43
N ASP A 205 13.91 -3.23 -1.00
CA ASP A 205 13.19 -4.33 -1.65
C ASP A 205 12.64 -3.93 -3.03
N ILE A 206 12.55 -2.63 -3.34
CA ILE A 206 12.32 -2.10 -4.69
C ILE A 206 13.66 -1.94 -5.40
N VAL A 207 13.88 -2.69 -6.48
CA VAL A 207 15.15 -2.68 -7.23
C VAL A 207 15.19 -1.64 -8.32
N ASP A 208 14.06 -1.39 -8.98
CA ASP A 208 13.95 -0.46 -10.09
C ASP A 208 12.53 0.09 -10.19
N MET A 209 12.42 1.31 -10.71
CA MET A 209 11.16 1.96 -11.04
C MET A 209 11.27 2.60 -12.41
N TYR A 210 10.24 2.43 -13.23
CA TYR A 210 10.21 2.98 -14.59
C TYR A 210 8.96 3.82 -14.81
N PRO A 211 9.11 4.98 -15.46
CA PRO A 211 7.97 5.76 -15.89
C PRO A 211 7.11 4.99 -16.90
N GLY A 212 5.80 5.10 -16.73
CA GLY A 212 4.82 4.51 -17.63
C GLY A 212 4.84 5.19 -19.00
N ALA A 213 4.47 4.44 -20.04
CA ALA A 213 4.42 4.95 -21.41
C ALA A 213 3.46 6.16 -21.60
N SER A 214 2.55 6.41 -20.66
CA SER A 214 1.56 7.49 -20.67
C SER A 214 2.03 8.78 -20.01
N ARG A 215 3.23 8.86 -19.41
CA ARG A 215 3.73 10.08 -18.76
C ARG A 215 4.01 11.26 -19.70
N ASP A 216 4.01 11.01 -21.01
CA ASP A 216 4.31 11.99 -22.05
C ASP A 216 3.04 12.65 -22.66
N GLN A 217 1.86 12.47 -22.06
CA GLN A 217 0.60 13.14 -22.49
C GLN A 217 0.12 14.19 -21.49
#